data_AF-A0A661KPM3-F1
#
_entry.id   AF-A0A661KPM3-F1
#
_cell.length_a   1.000
_cell.length_b   1.000
_cell.length_c   1.000
_cell.angle_alpha   90.00
_cell.angle_beta   90.00
_cell.angle_gamma   90.00
#
_symmetry.space_group_name_H-M   'P 1'
#
loop_
_entity.id
_entity.type
_entity.pdbx_description
1 polymer ?
#
loop_
_entity_poly.entity_id
_entity_poly.type
_entity_poly.pdbx_seq_one_letter_code
_entity_poly.pdbx_strand_id
1 'polypeptide(L)'
;MASPAGFGGWPSSFPAGEAGLIHGQFTYSMKTDKEIALRISKEIVVKFIEVGRVSVSSFGETWKLVYNTVLNSLKEDEDQKG
;
A
#
# COMPACT_ATOMS: atom_id res chain seq x y z
N MET A 1 28.94 27.96 10.86
CA MET A 1 28.95 26.57 10.31
C MET A 1 28.26 25.69 11.34
N ALA A 2 27.18 25.03 10.95
CA ALA A 2 26.20 24.42 11.84
C ALA A 2 26.67 23.06 12.39
N SER A 3 26.43 22.83 13.68
CA SER A 3 26.32 21.48 14.27
C SER A 3 24.86 21.21 14.57
N PRO A 4 24.26 20.10 14.12
CA PRO A 4 23.03 19.60 14.71
C PRO A 4 23.35 18.54 15.76
N ALA A 5 22.77 18.77 16.93
CA ALA A 5 22.79 17.88 18.07
C ALA A 5 21.93 16.62 17.84
N GLY A 6 22.41 15.52 18.41
CA GLY A 6 21.67 14.38 18.99
C GLY A 6 20.30 13.99 18.44
N PHE A 7 20.24 12.82 17.80
CA PHE A 7 19.03 11.99 17.82
C PHE A 7 19.30 10.79 18.73
N GLY A 8 18.75 10.86 19.94
CA GLY A 8 18.86 9.83 20.95
C GLY A 8 18.03 8.58 20.61
N GLY A 9 18.61 7.43 20.94
CA GLY A 9 17.94 6.24 21.45
C GLY A 9 16.73 5.70 20.66
N TRP A 10 17.00 4.87 19.66
CA TRP A 10 16.02 3.86 19.23
C TRP A 10 16.24 2.55 20.00
N PRO A 11 15.19 1.88 20.51
CA PRO A 11 15.31 0.65 21.29
C PRO A 11 15.83 -0.51 20.45
N SER A 12 16.79 -1.26 20.99
CA SER A 12 17.58 -2.32 20.36
C SER A 12 16.86 -3.67 20.18
N SER A 13 15.54 -3.68 20.02
CA SER A 13 14.80 -4.94 19.81
C SER A 13 13.55 -4.71 18.98
N PHE A 14 13.74 -4.59 17.66
CA PHE A 14 12.68 -4.86 16.68
C PHE A 14 12.84 -6.30 16.19
N PRO A 15 11.79 -7.14 16.24
CA PRO A 15 11.83 -8.52 15.79
C PRO A 15 11.89 -8.59 14.26
N ALA A 16 12.55 -9.65 13.77
CA ALA A 16 12.89 -9.92 12.38
C ALA A 16 11.73 -9.64 11.39
N GLY A 17 11.97 -8.68 10.50
CA GLY A 17 11.04 -8.26 9.44
C GLY A 17 11.54 -6.95 8.84
N GLU A 18 12.64 -7.02 8.08
CA GLU A 18 13.38 -5.90 7.52
C GLU A 18 12.50 -4.97 6.68
N ALA A 19 12.32 -3.73 7.13
CA ALA A 19 11.86 -2.62 6.31
C ALA A 19 13.03 -1.67 6.07
N GLY A 20 13.74 -1.86 4.96
CA GLY A 20 14.81 -0.98 4.50
C GLY A 20 14.27 0.20 3.68
N LEU A 21 14.60 1.43 4.09
CA LEU A 21 14.31 2.65 3.35
C LEU A 21 15.51 2.97 2.43
N ILE A 22 15.34 2.77 1.12
CA ILE A 22 16.30 3.28 0.11
C ILE A 22 15.59 4.28 -0.80
N HIS A 23 16.22 5.44 -1.00
CA HIS A 23 15.81 6.50 -1.94
C HIS A 23 14.38 7.09 -1.80
N GLY A 24 13.74 6.96 -0.62
CA GLY A 24 12.37 7.47 -0.45
C GLY A 24 11.31 6.64 -1.19
N GLN A 25 11.68 5.45 -1.69
CA GLN A 25 10.74 4.44 -2.15
C GLN A 25 10.65 3.32 -1.11
N PHE A 26 9.44 3.04 -0.66
CA PHE A 26 9.13 1.85 0.15
C PHE A 26 9.48 0.61 -0.67
N THR A 27 10.56 -0.08 -0.32
CA THR A 27 10.87 -1.38 -0.93
C THR A 27 9.84 -2.42 -0.51
N TYR A 28 9.33 -3.16 -1.49
CA TYR A 28 8.24 -4.12 -1.36
C TYR A 28 8.87 -5.51 -1.29
N SER A 29 9.24 -6.00 -0.10
CA SER A 29 9.55 -7.42 0.08
C SER A 29 8.27 -8.21 -0.19
N MET A 30 8.20 -8.93 -1.31
CA MET A 30 7.13 -9.81 -1.82
C MET A 30 5.90 -9.89 -0.92
N LYS A 31 5.06 -8.85 -0.96
CA LYS A 31 3.86 -8.82 -0.14
C LYS A 31 2.71 -9.46 -0.91
N THR A 32 2.00 -10.32 -0.20
CA THR A 32 0.82 -11.07 -0.68
C THR A 32 -0.05 -10.24 -1.63
N ASP A 33 -0.65 -10.86 -2.65
CA ASP A 33 -1.52 -10.16 -3.63
C ASP A 33 -2.62 -9.35 -2.96
N LYS A 34 -3.05 -9.81 -1.78
CA LYS A 34 -3.99 -9.08 -0.91
C LYS A 34 -3.47 -7.71 -0.50
N GLU A 35 -2.20 -7.60 -0.14
CA GLU A 35 -1.58 -6.32 0.24
C GLU A 35 -1.35 -5.43 -0.97
N ILE A 36 -0.99 -6.00 -2.13
CA ILE A 36 -0.89 -5.25 -3.40
C ILE A 36 -2.26 -4.67 -3.72
N ALA A 37 -3.29 -5.52 -3.72
CA ALA A 37 -4.67 -5.14 -4.00
C ALA A 37 -5.15 -4.06 -3.04
N LEU A 38 -4.86 -4.15 -1.74
CA LEU A 38 -5.24 -3.13 -0.76
C LEU A 38 -4.63 -1.76 -1.07
N ARG A 39 -3.35 -1.70 -1.46
CA ARG A 39 -2.68 -0.44 -1.76
C ARG A 39 -3.20 0.21 -3.02
N ILE A 40 -3.29 -0.57 -4.11
CA ILE A 40 -3.81 -0.08 -5.38
C ILE A 40 -5.26 0.39 -5.22
N SER A 41 -6.09 -0.40 -4.53
CA SER A 41 -7.49 -0.03 -4.29
C SER A 41 -7.63 1.25 -3.48
N LYS A 42 -6.77 1.45 -2.48
CA LYS A 42 -6.72 2.71 -1.72
C LYS A 42 -6.46 3.90 -2.63
N GLU A 43 -5.46 3.82 -3.51
CA GLU A 43 -5.11 4.94 -4.39
C GLU A 43 -6.24 5.26 -5.39
N ILE A 44 -6.87 4.24 -5.97
CA ILE A 44 -8.00 4.39 -6.89
C ILE A 44 -9.19 5.07 -6.20
N VAL A 45 -9.60 4.55 -5.04
CA VAL A 45 -10.78 5.06 -4.34
C VAL A 45 -10.54 6.48 -3.80
N VAL A 46 -9.33 6.77 -3.29
CA VAL A 46 -8.97 8.14 -2.90
C VAL A 46 -9.03 9.08 -4.11
N LYS A 47 -8.52 8.67 -5.27
CA LYS A 47 -8.61 9.47 -6.50
C LYS A 47 -10.06 9.76 -6.89
N PHE A 48 -10.95 8.77 -6.77
CA PHE A 48 -12.39 8.96 -7.04
C PHE A 48 -13.07 9.94 -6.07
N ILE A 49 -12.65 9.97 -4.80
CA ILE A 49 -13.14 10.95 -3.83
C ILE A 49 -12.61 12.35 -4.19
N GLU A 50 -11.31 12.47 -4.51
CA GLU A 50 -10.70 13.75 -4.92
C GLU A 50 -11.38 14.37 -6.14
N VAL A 51 -11.81 13.56 -7.11
CA VAL A 51 -12.54 14.03 -8.30
C VAL A 51 -14.05 14.10 -8.11
N GLY A 52 -14.57 13.85 -6.90
CA GLY A 52 -15.99 13.97 -6.56
C GLY A 52 -16.89 12.89 -7.16
N ARG A 53 -16.35 11.71 -7.50
CA ARG A 53 -17.09 10.57 -8.08
C ARG A 53 -17.61 9.59 -7.03
N VAL A 54 -17.07 9.62 -5.82
CA VAL A 54 -17.47 8.77 -4.70
C VAL A 54 -17.81 9.65 -3.51
N SER A 55 -18.95 9.37 -2.87
CA SER A 55 -19.37 10.00 -1.62
C SER A 55 -19.16 9.04 -0.44
N VAL A 56 -19.26 9.54 0.78
CA VAL A 56 -19.17 8.71 2.00
C VAL A 56 -20.23 7.60 2.02
N SER A 57 -21.42 7.87 1.49
CA SER A 57 -22.51 6.90 1.46
C SER A 57 -22.27 5.75 0.47
N SER A 58 -21.60 6.00 -0.66
CA SER A 58 -21.27 4.97 -1.66
C SER A 58 -19.90 4.32 -1.46
N PHE A 59 -19.06 4.87 -0.57
CA PHE A 59 -17.69 4.42 -0.34
C PHE A 59 -17.58 2.91 -0.09
N GLY A 60 -18.43 2.35 0.77
CA GLY A 60 -18.35 0.94 1.14
C GLY A 60 -18.58 -0.02 -0.04
N GLU A 61 -19.48 0.33 -0.94
CA GLU A 61 -19.76 -0.46 -2.15
C GLU A 61 -18.66 -0.29 -3.19
N THR A 62 -18.24 0.96 -3.45
CA THR A 62 -17.15 1.24 -4.39
C THR A 62 -15.83 0.60 -3.96
N TRP A 63 -15.51 0.63 -2.67
CA TRP A 63 -14.32 -0.02 -2.13
C TRP A 63 -14.31 -1.52 -2.43
N LYS A 64 -15.41 -2.22 -2.12
CA LYS A 64 -15.52 -3.66 -2.36
C LYS A 64 -15.39 -4.00 -3.84
N LEU A 65 -16.03 -3.22 -4.70
CA LEU A 65 -15.95 -3.39 -6.15
C LEU A 65 -14.50 -3.27 -6.64
N VAL A 66 -13.83 -2.15 -6.33
CA VAL A 66 -12.45 -1.89 -6.76
C VAL A 66 -11.50 -2.95 -6.20
N TYR A 67 -11.61 -3.28 -4.91
CA TYR A 67 -10.75 -4.27 -4.27
C TYR A 67 -10.86 -5.66 -4.91
N ASN A 68 -12.08 -6.14 -5.14
CA ASN A 68 -12.30 -7.43 -5.77
C ASN A 68 -11.81 -7.45 -7.21
N THR A 69 -12.05 -6.37 -7.97
CA THR A 69 -11.55 -6.25 -9.35
C THR A 69 -10.03 -6.34 -9.39
N VAL A 70 -9.33 -5.54 -8.57
CA VAL A 70 -7.85 -5.55 -8.53
C VAL A 70 -7.33 -6.91 -8.07
N LEU A 71 -7.90 -7.48 -7.01
CA LEU A 71 -7.44 -8.78 -6.48
C LEU A 71 -7.64 -9.90 -7.50
N ASN A 72 -8.72 -9.88 -8.27
CA ASN A 72 -8.98 -10.89 -9.30
C ASN A 72 -7.99 -10.75 -10.47
N SER A 73 -7.72 -9.53 -10.94
CA SER A 73 -6.73 -9.31 -12.00
C SER A 73 -5.34 -9.82 -11.60
N LEU A 74 -4.93 -9.64 -10.35
CA LEU A 74 -3.65 -10.17 -9.86
C LEU A 74 -3.60 -11.71 -9.83
N LYS A 75 -4.73 -12.38 -9.62
CA LYS A 75 -4.80 -13.85 -9.64
C LYS A 75 -4.83 -14.41 -11.06
N GLU A 76 -5.52 -13.73 -11.98
CA GLU A 76 -5.57 -14.11 -13.39
C GLU A 76 -4.17 -14.06 -14.04
N ASP A 77 -3.29 -13.15 -13.59
CA ASP A 77 -1.89 -13.09 -14.02
C ASP A 77 -1.05 -14.30 -13.58
N GLU A 78 -1.41 -14.98 -12.48
CA GLU A 78 -0.72 -16.20 -12.04
C GLU A 78 -1.14 -17.41 -12.87
N ASP A 79 -2.41 -17.52 -13.23
CA ASP A 79 -2.97 -18.63 -14.02
C ASP A 79 -2.52 -18.61 -15.48
N GLN A 80 -2.17 -17.44 -16.04
CA GLN A 80 -1.65 -17.32 -17.42
C GLN A 80 -0.15 -17.60 -17.57
N LYS A 81 0.56 -17.91 -16.47
CA LYS A 81 2.01 -18.15 -16.47
C LYS A 81 2.40 -19.63 -16.33
N GLY A 82 1.41 -20.54 -16.31
CA GLY A 82 1.59 -21.99 -16.38
C GLY A 82 1.31 -22.54 -17.77
#